data_AF-A0A7W0VVD8-F1
#
_entry.id   AF-A0A7W0VVD8-F1
#
_cell.length_a   1.000
_cell.length_b   1.000
_cell.length_c   1.000
_cell.angle_alpha   90.00
_cell.angle_beta   90.00
_cell.angle_gamma   90.00
#
_symmetry.space_group_name_H-M   'P 1'
#
loop_
_entity.id
_entity.type
_entity.pdbx_description
1 polymer ?
#
loop_
_entity_poly.entity_id
_entity_poly.type
_entity_poly.pdbx_seq_one_letter_code
_entity_poly.pdbx_strand_id
1 'polypeptide(L)'
;MWRIGIVALGGCTALIKSPGQATSAPVTSSSSDQHIVEAGPRIIKHVSLPVPDRPTDPWSSVRGDQPILFDDALGTTTDFDISDQPVECTAARDHCLPALSWMWIHEGDNQRVKGAHVVAITSDGVRQPIGAKGTTTPDRYTAYRTVPATRQTLVEGTLALAHPKAVPASPEDAWAVWALGPVERVDWDLGFFWFAGDKEPRFVTSARVAVLSWTPGAKVTIVGTKQRNELAVKVADVIVPEP
;
A
#
# COMPACT_ATOMS: atom_id res chain seq x y z
N MET A 1 -41.08 27.44 -27.78
CA MET A 1 -42.14 26.84 -26.94
C MET A 1 -41.47 25.91 -25.95
N TRP A 2 -41.31 26.33 -24.69
CA TRP A 2 -40.68 25.53 -23.64
C TRP A 2 -41.71 25.32 -22.54
N ARG A 3 -42.03 24.06 -22.23
CA ARG A 3 -42.96 23.67 -21.16
C ARG A 3 -42.16 23.41 -19.88
N ILE A 4 -42.47 24.20 -18.86
CA ILE A 4 -42.00 24.03 -17.48
C ILE A 4 -42.96 23.03 -16.81
N GLY A 5 -42.42 21.88 -16.37
CA GLY A 5 -43.12 20.91 -15.55
C GLY A 5 -42.82 21.14 -14.08
N ILE A 6 -43.84 21.54 -13.32
CA ILE A 6 -43.81 21.67 -11.86
C ILE A 6 -44.12 20.29 -11.26
N VAL A 7 -43.22 19.78 -10.41
CA VAL A 7 -43.47 18.57 -9.61
C VAL A 7 -43.73 18.99 -8.17
N ALA A 8 -44.89 18.57 -7.66
CA ALA A 8 -45.38 18.85 -6.31
C ALA A 8 -44.64 17.99 -5.27
N LEU A 9 -44.18 18.64 -4.20
CA LEU A 9 -43.66 17.98 -2.99
C LEU A 9 -44.82 17.70 -2.04
N GLY A 10 -45.17 16.42 -1.90
CA GLY A 10 -46.11 15.94 -0.88
C GLY A 10 -45.43 15.88 0.48
N GLY A 11 -45.99 16.63 1.44
CA GLY A 11 -45.59 16.61 2.84
C GLY A 11 -46.03 15.33 3.54
N CYS A 12 -45.14 14.76 4.35
CA CYS A 12 -45.47 13.68 5.27
C CYS A 12 -45.19 14.18 6.70
N THR A 13 -46.27 14.48 7.42
CA THR A 13 -46.26 14.90 8.82
C THR A 13 -46.18 13.66 9.70
N ALA A 14 -45.06 13.45 10.39
CA ALA A 14 -44.94 12.40 11.39
C ALA A 14 -45.34 12.95 12.78
N LEU A 15 -46.36 12.34 13.38
CA LEU A 15 -46.80 12.58 14.75
C LEU A 15 -45.72 12.14 15.75
N ILE A 16 -45.27 13.08 16.59
CA ILE A 16 -44.47 12.80 17.79
C ILE A 16 -45.44 12.47 18.92
N LYS A 17 -45.34 11.25 19.46
CA LYS A 17 -46.08 10.80 20.64
C LYS A 17 -45.08 10.39 21.72
N SER A 18 -45.01 11.18 22.79
CA SER A 18 -44.53 10.79 24.13
C SER A 18 -45.71 11.01 25.08
N PRO A 19 -45.92 10.25 26.19
CA PRO A 19 -44.91 9.68 27.07
C PRO A 19 -45.19 8.24 27.56
N GLY A 20 -44.14 7.55 28.02
CA GLY A 20 -44.24 6.25 28.68
C GLY A 20 -43.17 6.12 29.75
N GLN A 21 -43.59 6.29 31.00
CA GLN A 21 -42.83 6.15 32.24
C GLN A 21 -42.28 4.72 32.37
N ALA A 22 -40.96 4.55 32.35
CA ALA A 22 -40.32 3.29 32.68
C ALA A 22 -39.83 3.34 34.13
N THR A 23 -40.38 2.42 34.92
CA THR A 23 -40.02 2.10 36.31
C THR A 23 -38.53 1.80 36.44
N SER A 24 -37.89 2.48 37.39
CA SER A 24 -36.51 2.27 37.83
C SER A 24 -36.32 0.86 38.41
N ALA A 25 -35.49 0.05 37.74
CA ALA A 25 -34.95 -1.19 38.28
C ALA A 25 -33.82 -0.89 39.29
N PRO A 26 -33.57 -1.79 40.27
CA PRO A 26 -32.58 -1.58 41.32
C PRO A 26 -31.14 -1.59 40.76
N VAL A 27 -30.36 -0.61 41.21
CA VAL A 27 -28.92 -0.50 40.96
C VAL A 27 -28.21 -1.63 41.71
N THR A 28 -27.85 -2.69 41.02
CA THR A 28 -26.84 -3.65 41.48
C THR A 28 -25.46 -3.04 41.25
N SER A 29 -24.83 -2.59 42.32
CA SER A 29 -23.42 -2.20 42.35
C SER A 29 -22.56 -3.45 42.13
N SER A 30 -22.28 -3.78 40.88
CA SER A 30 -21.21 -4.73 40.53
C SER A 30 -19.88 -4.04 40.77
N SER A 31 -19.31 -4.28 41.95
CA SER A 31 -17.89 -4.12 42.24
C SER A 31 -17.09 -4.74 41.11
N SER A 32 -16.62 -3.90 40.19
CA SER A 32 -15.69 -4.31 39.15
C SER A 32 -14.33 -4.38 39.80
N ASP A 33 -13.97 -5.55 40.34
CA ASP A 33 -12.58 -5.88 40.64
C ASP A 33 -11.84 -5.86 39.29
N GLN A 34 -11.36 -4.67 38.92
CA GLN A 34 -10.40 -4.49 37.85
C GLN A 34 -9.11 -5.14 38.33
N HIS A 35 -8.96 -6.44 38.06
CA HIS A 35 -7.65 -7.07 38.01
C HIS A 35 -6.85 -6.30 36.95
N ILE A 36 -6.04 -5.34 37.40
CA ILE A 36 -4.93 -4.81 36.62
C ILE A 36 -3.99 -6.00 36.43
N VAL A 37 -4.17 -6.72 35.32
CA VAL A 37 -3.14 -7.63 34.84
C VAL A 37 -2.00 -6.73 34.40
N GLU A 38 -1.01 -6.56 35.27
CA GLU A 38 0.26 -5.95 34.88
C GLU A 38 0.82 -6.77 33.72
N ALA A 39 0.64 -6.26 32.50
CA ALA A 39 1.27 -6.82 31.33
C ALA A 39 2.78 -6.71 31.58
N GLY A 40 3.43 -7.86 31.80
CA GLY A 40 4.88 -7.92 31.98
C GLY A 40 5.61 -7.22 30.81
N PRO A 41 6.90 -6.92 30.98
CA PRO A 41 7.67 -6.17 29.99
C PRO A 41 7.56 -6.82 28.61
N ARG A 42 7.01 -6.09 27.62
CA ARG A 42 7.02 -6.52 26.22
C ARG A 42 8.44 -6.41 25.69
N ILE A 43 9.05 -7.55 25.37
CA ILE A 43 10.32 -7.57 24.64
C ILE A 43 10.02 -7.24 23.17
N ILE A 44 10.31 -6.01 22.75
CA ILE A 44 10.25 -5.61 21.35
C ILE A 44 11.52 -6.13 20.68
N LYS A 45 11.38 -7.15 19.82
CA LYS A 45 12.49 -7.58 18.97
C LYS A 45 12.43 -6.77 17.67
N HIS A 46 13.46 -5.97 17.42
CA HIS A 46 13.61 -5.32 16.13
C HIS A 46 14.08 -6.35 15.12
N VAL A 47 13.31 -6.54 14.05
CA VAL A 47 13.74 -7.38 12.92
C VAL A 47 14.04 -6.47 11.74
N SER A 48 15.31 -6.40 11.35
CA SER A 48 15.73 -5.76 10.12
C SER A 48 15.48 -6.70 8.94
N LEU A 49 14.70 -6.25 7.96
CA LEU A 49 14.50 -7.02 6.74
C LEU A 49 15.70 -6.82 5.80
N PRO A 50 16.26 -7.91 5.24
CA PRO A 50 17.37 -7.77 4.30
C PRO A 50 16.91 -7.07 3.03
N VAL A 51 17.72 -6.13 2.56
CA VAL A 51 17.58 -5.55 1.22
C VAL A 51 17.92 -6.63 0.19
N PRO A 52 17.04 -6.87 -0.81
CA PRO A 52 17.33 -7.86 -1.84
C PRO A 52 18.51 -7.40 -2.72
N ASP A 53 19.31 -8.37 -3.18
CA ASP A 53 20.44 -8.15 -4.08
C ASP A 53 20.04 -8.12 -5.57
N ARG A 54 18.77 -8.38 -5.87
CA ARG A 54 18.16 -8.41 -7.20
C ARG A 54 16.66 -8.10 -7.13
N PRO A 55 15.97 -7.80 -8.25
CA PRO A 55 14.52 -7.69 -8.27
C PRO A 55 13.86 -8.95 -7.69
N THR A 56 12.95 -8.76 -6.73
CA THR A 56 12.26 -9.87 -6.08
C THR A 56 11.19 -10.46 -7.02
N ASP A 57 11.03 -11.79 -7.04
CA ASP A 57 9.85 -12.42 -7.64
C ASP A 57 8.58 -11.95 -6.91
N PRO A 58 7.61 -11.30 -7.58
CA PRO A 58 6.41 -10.83 -6.90
C PRO A 58 5.64 -11.93 -6.18
N TRP A 59 5.69 -13.18 -6.66
CA TRP A 59 5.02 -14.33 -6.03
C TRP A 59 5.71 -14.84 -4.77
N SER A 60 6.94 -14.42 -4.46
CA SER A 60 7.60 -14.80 -3.21
C SER A 60 6.92 -14.20 -1.97
N SER A 61 6.04 -13.23 -2.18
CA SER A 61 5.22 -12.58 -1.14
C SER A 61 3.81 -13.17 -1.02
N VAL A 62 3.51 -14.27 -1.72
CA VAL A 62 2.17 -14.86 -1.84
C VAL A 62 2.21 -16.35 -1.48
N ARG A 63 1.27 -16.79 -0.63
CA ARG A 63 1.05 -18.20 -0.27
C ARG A 63 -0.37 -18.61 -0.65
N GLY A 64 -0.50 -19.50 -1.62
CA GLY A 64 -1.81 -19.82 -2.22
C GLY A 64 -2.36 -18.58 -2.92
N ASP A 65 -3.56 -18.14 -2.51
CA ASP A 65 -4.24 -16.97 -3.05
C ASP A 65 -4.14 -15.73 -2.12
N GLN A 66 -3.28 -15.76 -1.10
CA GLN A 66 -3.18 -14.71 -0.08
C GLN A 66 -1.74 -14.20 0.05
N PRO A 67 -1.54 -12.93 0.43
CA PRO A 67 -0.23 -12.44 0.83
C PRO A 67 0.33 -13.26 2.00
N ILE A 68 1.65 -13.41 2.05
CA ILE A 68 2.33 -13.94 3.23
C ILE A 68 2.23 -12.90 4.34
N LEU A 69 1.65 -13.30 5.47
CA LEU A 69 1.60 -12.45 6.65
C LEU A 69 3.00 -12.31 7.25
N PHE A 70 3.37 -11.10 7.60
CA PHE A 70 4.66 -10.75 8.16
C PHE A 70 4.91 -11.45 9.50
N ASP A 71 3.88 -11.51 10.35
CA ASP A 71 3.94 -12.19 11.65
C ASP A 71 4.24 -13.69 11.49
N ASP A 72 3.73 -14.33 10.43
CA ASP A 72 4.01 -15.73 10.11
C ASP A 72 5.43 -15.93 9.63
N ALA A 73 6.02 -14.94 8.96
CA ALA A 73 7.38 -15.02 8.43
C ALA A 73 8.43 -14.87 9.53
N LEU A 74 8.14 -14.11 10.59
CA LEU A 74 9.09 -13.78 11.66
C LEU A 74 8.77 -14.43 13.01
N GLY A 75 7.61 -15.06 13.14
CA GLY A 75 7.20 -15.81 14.34
C GLY A 75 6.92 -14.95 15.58
N THR A 76 6.77 -13.63 15.45
CA THR A 76 6.49 -12.69 16.55
C THR A 76 5.72 -11.46 16.06
N THR A 77 5.00 -10.77 16.96
CA THR A 77 4.22 -9.52 16.69
C THR A 77 5.11 -8.28 16.56
N THR A 78 6.31 -8.45 16.01
CA THR A 78 7.40 -7.50 16.13
C THR A 78 7.18 -6.28 15.26
N ASP A 79 7.62 -5.16 15.82
CA ASP A 79 7.90 -4.01 15.02
C ASP A 79 9.11 -4.31 14.12
N PHE A 80 9.02 -3.98 12.83
CA PHE A 80 10.14 -4.20 11.92
C PHE A 80 10.90 -2.90 11.69
N ASP A 81 12.21 -3.06 11.59
CA ASP A 81 13.13 -1.96 11.37
C ASP A 81 13.61 -1.98 9.91
N ILE A 82 13.95 -0.81 9.42
CA ILE A 82 14.52 -0.64 8.11
C ILE A 82 16.01 -0.92 8.25
N SER A 83 16.59 -1.67 7.31
CA SER A 83 18.03 -1.91 7.32
C SER A 83 18.79 -0.58 7.20
N ASP A 84 19.73 -0.34 8.10
CA ASP A 84 20.64 0.81 8.08
C ASP A 84 21.88 0.60 7.20
N GLN A 85 21.93 -0.53 6.48
CA GLN A 85 23.10 -0.90 5.70
C GLN A 85 23.29 0.07 4.53
N PRO A 86 24.52 0.59 4.32
CA PRO A 86 24.82 1.46 3.19
C PRO A 86 24.79 0.64 1.90
N VAL A 87 23.65 0.63 1.21
CA VAL A 87 23.45 -0.08 -0.05
C VAL A 87 22.81 0.84 -1.09
N GLU A 88 23.19 0.66 -2.35
CA GLU A 88 22.60 1.40 -3.46
C GLU A 88 21.18 0.91 -3.73
N CYS A 89 20.19 1.80 -3.63
CA CYS A 89 18.78 1.43 -3.81
C CYS A 89 18.31 1.57 -5.26
N THR A 90 19.12 1.14 -6.22
CA THR A 90 18.74 1.14 -7.64
C THR A 90 17.65 0.10 -7.94
N ALA A 91 17.05 0.18 -9.13
CA ALA A 91 16.14 -0.83 -9.64
C ALA A 91 16.76 -2.25 -9.64
N ALA A 92 18.08 -2.36 -9.81
CA ALA A 92 18.81 -3.63 -9.75
C ALA A 92 18.77 -4.27 -8.35
N ARG A 93 18.56 -3.49 -7.28
CA ARG A 93 18.37 -3.97 -5.90
C ARG A 93 16.95 -3.74 -5.40
N ASP A 94 15.99 -3.82 -6.32
CA ASP A 94 14.56 -3.68 -6.04
C ASP A 94 14.17 -2.38 -5.32
N HIS A 95 14.92 -1.31 -5.55
CA HIS A 95 14.77 -0.03 -4.84
C HIS A 95 14.90 -0.12 -3.31
N CYS A 96 15.67 -1.09 -2.81
CA CYS A 96 15.78 -1.43 -1.39
C CYS A 96 14.48 -1.84 -0.70
N LEU A 97 13.43 -2.14 -1.47
CA LEU A 97 12.17 -2.60 -0.89
C LEU A 97 12.30 -4.06 -0.48
N PRO A 98 11.95 -4.42 0.77
CA PRO A 98 12.02 -5.81 1.21
C PRO A 98 11.12 -6.74 0.38
N ALA A 99 11.48 -8.03 0.32
CA ALA A 99 10.75 -9.01 -0.47
C ALA A 99 9.27 -9.18 -0.09
N LEU A 100 8.92 -8.92 1.17
CA LEU A 100 7.56 -9.01 1.71
C LEU A 100 6.80 -7.67 1.70
N SER A 101 7.38 -6.61 1.16
CA SER A 101 6.73 -5.30 1.10
C SER A 101 5.60 -5.25 0.06
N TRP A 102 4.57 -4.47 0.35
CA TRP A 102 3.47 -4.15 -0.54
C TRP A 102 3.32 -2.63 -0.62
N MET A 103 2.72 -2.14 -1.70
CA MET A 103 2.41 -0.74 -1.92
C MET A 103 0.91 -0.52 -1.76
N TRP A 104 0.49 0.07 -0.67
CA TRP A 104 -0.94 0.26 -0.42
C TRP A 104 -1.42 1.66 -0.78
N ILE A 105 -2.70 1.77 -1.12
CA ILE A 105 -3.40 3.03 -1.30
C ILE A 105 -4.70 3.05 -0.51
N HIS A 106 -5.12 4.23 -0.08
CA HIS A 106 -6.45 4.42 0.50
C HIS A 106 -7.54 4.37 -0.57
N GLU A 107 -8.54 3.52 -0.36
CA GLU A 107 -9.74 3.50 -1.20
C GLU A 107 -10.66 4.67 -0.78
N GLY A 108 -10.83 5.65 -1.66
CA GLY A 108 -11.54 6.90 -1.37
C GLY A 108 -10.76 8.13 -1.82
N ASP A 109 -9.46 7.98 -2.05
CA ASP A 109 -8.70 9.00 -2.78
C ASP A 109 -9.17 9.04 -4.24
N ASN A 110 -9.80 10.15 -4.61
CA ASN A 110 -10.32 10.43 -5.94
C ASN A 110 -9.28 11.12 -6.85
N GLN A 111 -8.05 11.30 -6.36
CA GLN A 111 -6.95 11.77 -7.20
C GLN A 111 -6.60 10.71 -8.25
N ARG A 112 -6.25 11.19 -9.45
CA ARG A 112 -5.78 10.33 -10.55
C ARG A 112 -4.42 9.72 -10.26
N VAL A 113 -3.56 10.48 -9.60
CA VAL A 113 -2.29 10.02 -9.03
C VAL A 113 -2.47 9.96 -7.52
N LYS A 114 -2.21 8.79 -6.95
CA LYS A 114 -2.42 8.50 -5.53
C LYS A 114 -1.11 8.41 -4.80
N GLY A 115 -1.12 8.77 -3.52
CA GLY A 115 -0.03 8.40 -2.61
C GLY A 115 -0.09 6.92 -2.28
N ALA A 116 0.96 6.18 -2.62
CA ALA A 116 1.15 4.79 -2.24
C ALA A 116 2.23 4.68 -1.16
N HIS A 117 1.95 3.99 -0.06
CA HIS A 117 2.96 3.76 0.97
C HIS A 117 3.46 2.32 0.95
N VAL A 118 4.72 2.15 1.32
CA VAL A 118 5.30 0.83 1.53
C VAL A 118 4.80 0.27 2.87
N VAL A 119 4.28 -0.95 2.86
CA VAL A 119 3.73 -1.64 4.03
C VAL A 119 4.14 -3.10 4.06
N ALA A 120 4.09 -3.72 5.23
CA ALA A 120 3.99 -5.17 5.40
C ALA A 120 2.53 -5.55 5.68
N ILE A 121 2.09 -6.71 5.21
CA ILE A 121 0.75 -7.25 5.52
C ILE A 121 0.89 -8.16 6.74
N THR A 122 0.09 -7.93 7.77
CA THR A 122 0.12 -8.62 9.07
C THR A 122 -1.23 -9.26 9.38
N SER A 123 -1.29 -10.06 10.43
CA SER A 123 -2.54 -10.70 10.86
C SER A 123 -3.62 -9.70 11.31
N ASP A 124 -3.21 -8.50 11.73
CA ASP A 124 -4.07 -7.39 12.16
C ASP A 124 -4.26 -6.29 11.08
N GLY A 125 -3.73 -6.48 9.87
CA GLY A 125 -3.93 -5.56 8.76
C GLY A 125 -2.65 -5.24 7.99
N VAL A 126 -2.32 -3.95 7.88
CA VAL A 126 -1.04 -3.52 7.31
C VAL A 126 -0.26 -2.75 8.35
N ARG A 127 1.06 -2.85 8.28
CA ARG A 127 1.98 -2.11 9.14
C ARG A 127 3.05 -1.40 8.32
N GLN A 128 3.36 -0.19 8.74
CA GLN A 128 4.56 0.53 8.30
C GLN A 128 5.70 0.25 9.30
N PRO A 129 6.97 0.44 8.91
CA PRO A 129 8.11 0.28 9.80
C PRO A 129 8.05 1.24 10.98
N ILE A 130 8.78 0.93 12.05
CA ILE A 130 8.97 1.85 13.18
C ILE A 130 9.51 3.18 12.65
N GLY A 131 8.93 4.29 13.10
CA GLY A 131 9.33 5.63 12.68
C GLY A 131 8.58 6.16 11.45
N ALA A 132 7.92 5.30 10.67
CA ALA A 132 6.90 5.77 9.76
C ALA A 132 5.71 6.29 10.58
N LYS A 133 5.43 7.59 10.48
CA LYS A 133 4.37 8.22 11.27
C LYS A 133 3.01 7.63 10.89
N GLY A 134 2.45 6.84 11.80
CA GLY A 134 1.02 6.68 12.06
C GLY A 134 0.12 6.51 10.85
N THR A 135 -0.23 5.27 10.54
CA THR A 135 -1.51 4.97 9.91
C THR A 135 -2.17 3.84 10.69
N THR A 136 -3.30 4.15 11.34
CA THR A 136 -4.29 3.12 11.68
C THR A 136 -4.67 2.41 10.39
N THR A 137 -4.78 1.09 10.40
CA THR A 137 -5.26 0.31 9.26
C THR A 137 -6.63 0.88 8.82
N PRO A 138 -6.75 1.61 7.69
CA PRO A 138 -8.02 1.99 7.10
C PRO A 138 -8.84 0.73 6.83
N ASP A 139 -10.15 0.87 7.00
CA ASP A 139 -11.10 -0.21 6.73
C ASP A 139 -11.12 -0.64 5.26
N ARG A 140 -10.59 0.20 4.34
CA ARG A 140 -10.60 -0.02 2.89
C ARG A 140 -9.31 0.45 2.23
N TYR A 141 -8.56 -0.50 1.69
CA TYR A 141 -7.34 -0.24 0.94
C TYR A 141 -7.11 -1.33 -0.12
N THR A 142 -6.41 -0.95 -1.18
CA THR A 142 -5.82 -1.91 -2.13
C THR A 142 -4.32 -1.93 -1.91
N ALA A 143 -3.74 -3.12 -1.79
CA ALA A 143 -2.30 -3.33 -1.76
C ALA A 143 -1.82 -3.89 -3.10
N TYR A 144 -0.70 -3.37 -3.59
CA TYR A 144 -0.08 -3.79 -4.83
C TYR A 144 1.30 -4.39 -4.56
N ARG A 145 1.57 -5.56 -5.13
CA ARG A 145 2.95 -6.01 -5.29
C ARG A 145 3.48 -5.41 -6.57
N THR A 146 4.70 -4.90 -6.50
CA THR A 146 5.33 -4.17 -7.59
C THR A 146 6.69 -4.76 -7.91
N VAL A 147 7.14 -4.59 -9.14
CA VAL A 147 8.49 -4.92 -9.60
C VAL A 147 9.14 -3.69 -10.21
N PRO A 148 10.47 -3.59 -10.25
CA PRO A 148 11.14 -2.50 -10.97
C PRO A 148 10.68 -2.48 -12.43
N ALA A 149 10.48 -1.28 -12.95
CA ALA A 149 10.08 -1.09 -14.33
C ALA A 149 11.19 -1.54 -15.29
N THR A 150 10.77 -2.01 -16.46
CA THR A 150 11.63 -2.27 -17.62
C THR A 150 11.09 -1.47 -18.81
N ARG A 151 11.88 -1.37 -19.89
CA ARG A 151 11.39 -0.74 -21.13
C ARG A 151 10.13 -1.39 -21.70
N GLN A 152 9.95 -2.69 -21.46
CA GLN A 152 8.79 -3.45 -21.95
C GLN A 152 7.57 -3.32 -21.03
N THR A 153 7.74 -2.96 -19.76
CA THR A 153 6.63 -2.87 -18.80
C THR A 153 6.19 -1.45 -18.52
N LEU A 154 7.08 -0.47 -18.63
CA LEU A 154 6.72 0.95 -18.48
C LEU A 154 6.21 1.48 -19.83
N VAL A 155 4.95 1.19 -20.12
CA VAL A 155 4.25 1.61 -21.34
C VAL A 155 2.94 2.29 -21.00
N GLU A 156 2.41 3.08 -21.93
CA GLU A 156 1.12 3.78 -21.80
C GLU A 156 0.01 2.86 -21.27
N GLY A 157 -0.81 3.39 -20.36
CA GLY A 157 -1.90 2.69 -19.69
C GLY A 157 -1.49 1.80 -18.52
N THR A 158 -0.20 1.47 -18.37
CA THR A 158 0.28 0.62 -17.27
C THR A 158 0.15 1.34 -15.93
N LEU A 159 -0.33 0.63 -14.89
CA LEU A 159 -0.33 1.16 -13.54
C LEU A 159 1.09 1.10 -12.96
N ALA A 160 1.71 2.26 -12.81
CA ALA A 160 3.09 2.39 -12.35
C ALA A 160 3.19 3.23 -11.07
N LEU A 161 4.33 3.09 -10.39
CA LEU A 161 4.70 3.86 -9.22
C LEU A 161 6.00 4.60 -9.50
N ALA A 162 6.17 5.78 -8.91
CA ALA A 162 7.40 6.55 -8.94
C ALA A 162 7.79 7.00 -7.54
N HIS A 163 9.06 6.80 -7.18
CA HIS A 163 9.65 7.49 -6.05
C HIS A 163 9.85 8.99 -6.41
N PRO A 164 9.72 9.94 -5.46
CA PRO A 164 9.93 11.36 -5.70
C PRO A 164 11.34 11.73 -6.18
N LYS A 165 12.33 10.85 -5.95
CA LYS A 165 13.72 10.98 -6.45
C LYS A 165 13.99 9.93 -7.52
N ALA A 166 15.03 10.15 -8.34
CA ALA A 166 15.46 9.21 -9.37
C ALA A 166 15.78 7.81 -8.85
N VAL A 167 16.32 7.72 -7.64
CA VAL A 167 16.59 6.50 -6.88
C VAL A 167 16.47 6.87 -5.39
N PRO A 168 15.91 6.02 -4.52
CA PRO A 168 16.00 6.23 -3.08
C PRO A 168 17.47 6.33 -2.63
N ALA A 169 17.79 7.25 -1.73
CA ALA A 169 19.16 7.45 -1.25
C ALA A 169 19.62 6.38 -0.25
N SER A 170 18.67 5.70 0.39
CA SER A 170 18.90 4.67 1.40
C SER A 170 17.69 3.74 1.50
N PRO A 171 17.79 2.61 2.21
CA PRO A 171 16.62 1.78 2.50
C PRO A 171 15.54 2.55 3.25
N GLU A 172 15.89 3.49 4.14
CA GLU A 172 14.94 4.37 4.83
C GLU A 172 14.18 5.28 3.86
N ASP A 173 14.89 5.92 2.93
CA ASP A 173 14.30 6.80 1.91
C ASP A 173 13.30 6.04 1.03
N ALA A 174 13.50 4.74 0.79
CA ALA A 174 12.61 3.92 -0.02
C ALA A 174 11.19 3.79 0.57
N TRP A 175 10.98 4.07 1.87
CA TRP A 175 9.69 4.06 2.55
C TRP A 175 8.94 5.40 2.46
N ALA A 176 9.45 6.38 1.71
CA ALA A 176 8.71 7.58 1.36
C ALA A 176 7.37 7.24 0.68
N VAL A 177 6.50 8.24 0.52
CA VAL A 177 5.27 8.08 -0.25
C VAL A 177 5.61 8.07 -1.74
N TRP A 178 5.19 7.03 -2.44
CA TRP A 178 5.34 6.88 -3.88
C TRP A 178 4.11 7.44 -4.59
N ALA A 179 4.28 8.03 -5.77
CA ALA A 179 3.17 8.40 -6.62
C ALA A 179 2.73 7.16 -7.43
N LEU A 180 1.44 6.81 -7.41
CA LEU A 180 0.85 5.71 -8.17
C LEU A 180 -0.15 6.25 -9.20
N GLY A 181 -0.03 5.86 -10.46
CA GLY A 181 -1.01 6.22 -11.48
C GLY A 181 -0.82 5.44 -12.79
N PRO A 182 -1.79 5.53 -13.72
CA PRO A 182 -1.61 5.01 -15.07
C PRO A 182 -0.61 5.87 -15.84
N VAL A 183 0.34 5.25 -16.52
CA VAL A 183 1.31 5.93 -17.40
C VAL A 183 0.58 6.54 -18.60
N GLU A 184 0.83 7.82 -18.88
CA GLU A 184 0.33 8.50 -20.08
C GLU A 184 1.35 8.45 -21.22
N ARG A 185 2.63 8.71 -20.91
CA ARG A 185 3.70 8.67 -21.89
C ARG A 185 5.06 8.44 -21.22
N VAL A 186 6.01 7.95 -22.00
CA VAL A 186 7.40 7.76 -21.59
C VAL A 186 8.32 8.41 -22.61
N ASP A 187 9.28 9.19 -22.12
CA ASP A 187 10.36 9.76 -22.89
C ASP A 187 11.68 9.13 -22.43
N TRP A 188 12.13 8.15 -23.20
CA TRP A 188 13.32 7.37 -22.85
C TRP A 188 14.62 8.14 -23.04
N ASP A 189 14.63 9.15 -23.93
CA ASP A 189 15.82 9.94 -24.22
C ASP A 189 16.05 10.97 -23.10
N LEU A 190 14.96 11.51 -22.53
CA LEU A 190 15.03 12.40 -21.38
C LEU A 190 15.06 11.66 -20.04
N GLY A 191 14.79 10.35 -20.01
CA GLY A 191 14.73 9.56 -18.78
C GLY A 191 13.52 9.86 -17.90
N PHE A 192 12.39 10.26 -18.50
CA PHE A 192 11.17 10.61 -17.77
C PHE A 192 9.92 9.87 -18.26
N PHE A 193 8.92 9.79 -17.40
CA PHE A 193 7.56 9.40 -17.75
C PHE A 193 6.54 10.28 -17.03
N TRP A 194 5.28 10.24 -17.46
CA TRP A 194 4.19 11.03 -16.89
C TRP A 194 3.01 10.12 -16.56
N PHE A 195 2.33 10.40 -15.45
CA PHE A 195 1.04 9.80 -15.15
C PHE A 195 -0.10 10.57 -15.83
N ALA A 196 -1.21 9.89 -16.12
CA ALA A 196 -2.36 10.50 -16.77
C ALA A 196 -2.96 11.66 -15.97
N GLY A 197 -2.88 12.86 -16.55
CA GLY A 197 -3.39 14.09 -15.93
C GLY A 197 -2.47 14.68 -14.85
N ASP A 198 -1.24 14.18 -14.71
CA ASP A 198 -0.18 14.80 -13.94
C ASP A 198 0.76 15.57 -14.87
N LYS A 199 1.13 16.80 -14.50
CA LYS A 199 2.05 17.63 -15.27
C LYS A 199 3.50 17.37 -14.88
N GLU A 200 3.73 16.83 -13.69
CA GLU A 200 5.07 16.58 -13.18
C GLU A 200 5.67 15.30 -13.80
N PRO A 201 6.85 15.37 -14.43
CA PRO A 201 7.55 14.17 -14.85
C PRO A 201 8.04 13.36 -13.66
N ARG A 202 8.20 12.06 -13.87
CA ARG A 202 8.80 11.10 -12.94
C ARG A 202 9.99 10.43 -13.61
N PHE A 203 11.04 10.11 -12.85
CA PHE A 203 12.23 9.47 -13.40
C PHE A 203 11.95 8.01 -13.77
N VAL A 204 12.37 7.57 -14.95
CA VAL A 204 12.22 6.15 -15.34
C VAL A 204 13.04 5.22 -14.46
N THR A 205 14.14 5.69 -13.88
CA THR A 205 15.00 4.92 -12.95
C THR A 205 14.35 4.68 -11.59
N SER A 206 13.32 5.45 -11.23
CA SER A 206 12.56 5.26 -9.99
C SER A 206 11.27 4.48 -10.20
N ALA A 207 11.00 4.09 -11.44
CA ALA A 207 9.71 3.53 -11.80
C ALA A 207 9.59 2.07 -11.33
N ARG A 208 8.39 1.74 -10.85
CA ARG A 208 7.95 0.37 -10.59
C ARG A 208 6.61 0.13 -11.27
N VAL A 209 6.29 -1.11 -11.58
CA VAL A 209 4.99 -1.49 -12.17
C VAL A 209 4.23 -2.35 -11.18
N ALA A 210 2.95 -2.04 -10.96
CA ALA A 210 2.06 -2.90 -10.19
C ALA A 210 1.74 -4.16 -10.99
N VAL A 211 2.01 -5.33 -10.40
CA VAL A 211 1.88 -6.62 -11.07
C VAL A 211 0.92 -7.56 -10.35
N LEU A 212 0.73 -7.40 -9.04
CA LEU A 212 -0.31 -8.08 -8.28
C LEU A 212 -1.11 -7.05 -7.48
N SER A 213 -2.38 -7.33 -7.25
CA SER A 213 -3.25 -6.56 -6.37
C SER A 213 -3.96 -7.46 -5.36
N TRP A 214 -4.25 -6.91 -4.19
CA TRP A 214 -5.00 -7.57 -3.13
C TRP A 214 -5.77 -6.56 -2.30
N THR A 215 -6.96 -6.94 -1.85
CA THR A 215 -7.77 -6.22 -0.86
C THR A 215 -8.13 -7.18 0.27
N PRO A 216 -8.35 -6.71 1.51
CA PRO A 216 -8.73 -7.57 2.62
C PRO A 216 -9.92 -8.47 2.30
N GLY A 217 -9.75 -9.78 2.52
CA GLY A 217 -10.77 -10.80 2.24
C GLY A 217 -10.88 -11.25 0.78
N ALA A 218 -10.16 -10.62 -0.15
CA ALA A 218 -10.09 -11.04 -1.53
C ALA A 218 -8.91 -11.98 -1.80
N LYS A 219 -8.85 -12.53 -3.01
CA LYS A 219 -7.69 -13.26 -3.52
C LYS A 219 -6.69 -12.30 -4.15
N VAL A 220 -5.41 -12.64 -4.12
CA VAL A 220 -4.39 -11.96 -4.93
C VAL A 220 -4.72 -12.16 -6.41
N THR A 221 -4.73 -11.06 -7.16
CA THR A 221 -4.98 -11.06 -8.60
C THR A 221 -3.80 -10.45 -9.35
N ILE A 222 -3.60 -10.88 -10.60
CA ILE A 222 -2.62 -10.25 -11.49
C ILE A 222 -3.19 -8.93 -12.01
N VAL A 223 -2.36 -7.89 -12.01
CA VAL A 223 -2.68 -6.59 -12.61
C VAL A 223 -2.27 -6.62 -14.08
N GLY A 224 -3.19 -6.24 -14.97
CA GLY A 224 -2.97 -6.24 -16.41
C GLY A 224 -3.21 -7.62 -17.06
N THR A 225 -2.54 -7.88 -18.18
CA THR A 225 -2.79 -9.04 -19.06
C THR A 225 -1.71 -10.12 -19.02
N LYS A 226 -0.64 -9.89 -18.25
CA LYS A 226 0.48 -10.82 -18.14
C LYS A 226 0.10 -12.10 -17.39
N GLN A 227 0.85 -13.16 -17.63
CA GLN A 227 0.75 -14.42 -16.91
C GLN A 227 1.73 -14.46 -15.74
N ARG A 228 1.47 -15.37 -14.80
CA ARG A 228 2.27 -15.57 -13.56
C ARG A 228 3.78 -15.67 -13.82
N ASN A 229 4.18 -16.45 -14.81
CA ASN A 229 5.59 -16.68 -15.17
C ASN A 229 6.25 -15.50 -15.93
N GLU A 230 5.51 -14.45 -16.24
CA GLU A 230 5.99 -13.27 -16.98
C GLU A 230 6.17 -12.03 -16.08
N LEU A 231 5.91 -12.17 -14.77
CA LEU A 231 5.97 -11.05 -13.82
C LEU A 231 7.35 -10.86 -13.18
N ALA A 232 8.18 -11.91 -13.14
CA ALA A 232 9.53 -11.82 -12.60
C ALA A 232 10.43 -10.97 -13.52
N VAL A 233 11.18 -10.05 -12.94
CA VAL A 233 12.08 -9.13 -13.66
C VAL A 233 13.53 -9.56 -13.45
N LYS A 234 14.33 -9.56 -14.52
CA LYS A 234 15.77 -9.84 -14.45
C LYS A 234 16.54 -8.55 -14.24
N VAL A 235 17.67 -8.63 -13.54
CA VAL A 235 18.56 -7.47 -13.30
C VAL A 235 18.96 -6.79 -14.61
N ALA A 236 19.25 -7.56 -15.67
CA ALA A 236 19.67 -7.01 -16.96
C ALA A 236 18.57 -6.23 -17.70
N ASP A 237 17.31 -6.38 -17.29
CA ASP A 237 16.16 -5.75 -17.94
C ASP A 237 15.72 -4.45 -17.22
N VAL A 238 16.23 -4.20 -16.01
CA VAL A 238 15.83 -3.03 -15.21
C VAL A 238 16.50 -1.75 -15.69
N ILE A 239 15.81 -0.63 -15.48
CA ILE A 239 16.30 0.70 -15.82
C ILE A 239 17.17 1.20 -14.67
N VAL A 240 18.47 1.33 -14.90
CA VAL A 240 19.43 1.89 -13.94
C VAL A 240 19.96 3.24 -14.43
N PRO A 241 20.37 4.16 -13.53
CA PRO A 241 21.07 5.37 -13.94
C PRO A 241 22.31 5.01 -14.77
N GLU A 242 22.61 5.82 -15.79
CA GLU A 242 23.91 5.74 -16.43
C GLU A 242 25.01 6.15 -15.43
N PRO A 243 26.15 5.45 -15.40
CA PRO A 243 27.26 5.73 -14.47
C PRO A 243 27.94 7.08 -14.72
#